data_AF-A0A6G2DGQ2-F1
#
_entry.id   AF-A0A6G2DGQ2-F1
#
_cell.length_a   1.000
_cell.length_b   1.000
_cell.length_c   1.000
_cell.angle_alpha   90.00
_cell.angle_beta   90.00
_cell.angle_gamma   90.00
#
_symmetry.space_group_name_H-M   'P 1'
#
loop_
_entity.id
_entity.type
_entity.pdbx_description
1 polymer ?
#
loop_
_entity_poly.entity_id
_entity_poly.type
_entity_poly.pdbx_seq_one_letter_code
_entity_poly.pdbx_strand_id
1 'polypeptide(L)' 'ADGVKYGEIFIQPEYEHSKYSFEISDQEMLLENFDKFEKEAGRALEEGLVHPAYDYVLKCSHTFNLLDARGAVSVT' A
#
# COMPACT_ATOMS: atom_id res chain seq x y z
N ALA A 1 -27.13 4.71 26.15
CA ALA A 1 -27.06 3.94 24.90
C ALA A 1 -25.92 2.97 25.06
N ASP A 2 -26.17 1.66 24.93
CA ASP A 2 -25.06 0.71 24.86
C ASP A 2 -24.25 1.05 23.60
N GLY A 3 -23.01 1.48 23.80
CA GLY A 3 -22.11 1.84 22.72
C GLY A 3 -21.56 0.57 22.06
N VAL A 4 -21.28 0.66 20.75
CA VAL A 4 -20.54 -0.39 20.05
C VAL A 4 -19.08 -0.34 20.48
N LYS A 5 -18.50 -1.47 20.87
CA LYS A 5 -17.08 -1.55 21.25
C LYS A 5 -16.23 -1.53 19.98
N TYR A 6 -15.06 -0.89 20.06
CA TYR A 6 -14.10 -0.83 18.96
C TYR A 6 -13.80 -2.22 18.36
N GLY A 7 -13.62 -3.22 19.23
CA GLY A 7 -13.32 -4.59 18.79
C GLY A 7 -14.44 -5.25 17.98
N GLU A 8 -15.70 -4.86 18.17
CA GLU A 8 -16.83 -5.41 17.40
C GLU A 8 -16.80 -4.93 15.93
N ILE A 9 -16.08 -3.85 15.64
CA ILE A 9 -15.96 -3.28 14.30
C ILE A 9 -14.59 -3.62 13.68
N PHE A 10 -13.51 -3.55 14.45
CA PHE A 10 -12.16 -3.53 13.89
C PHE A 10 -11.36 -4.84 14.03
N ILE A 11 -11.74 -5.78 14.90
CA ILE A 11 -10.97 -7.04 15.08
C ILE A 11 -10.87 -7.85 13.78
N GLN A 12 -11.98 -8.01 13.06
CA GLN A 12 -12.00 -8.81 11.84
C GLN A 12 -11.17 -8.16 10.72
N PRO A 13 -11.37 -6.87 10.37
CA PRO A 13 -10.50 -6.19 9.41
C PRO A 13 -9.03 -6.20 9.81
N GLU A 14 -8.70 -6.02 11.09
CA GLU A 14 -7.33 -6.00 11.58
C GLU A 14 -6.64 -7.36 11.41
N TYR A 15 -7.34 -8.47 11.69
CA TYR A 15 -6.85 -9.81 11.42
C TYR A 15 -6.62 -10.05 9.93
N GLU A 16 -7.58 -9.68 9.08
CA GLU A 16 -7.49 -9.87 7.63
C GLU A 16 -6.35 -9.07 7.01
N HIS A 17 -6.22 -7.79 7.37
CA HIS A 17 -5.12 -6.93 6.90
C HIS A 17 -3.76 -7.42 7.36
N SER A 18 -3.66 -7.92 8.60
CA SER A 18 -2.41 -8.49 9.12
C SER A 18 -2.02 -9.74 8.35
N LYS A 19 -2.95 -10.68 8.20
CA LYS A 19 -2.71 -11.92 7.44
C LYS A 19 -2.33 -11.62 5.99
N TYR A 20 -2.99 -10.66 5.36
CA TYR A 20 -2.65 -10.24 4.00
C TYR A 20 -1.23 -9.69 3.93
N SER A 21 -0.92 -8.67 4.73
CA SER A 21 0.36 -7.93 4.67
C SER A 21 1.58 -8.81 4.99
N PHE A 22 1.45 -9.72 5.96
CA PHE A 22 2.58 -10.53 6.44
C PHE A 22 2.72 -11.88 5.72
N GLU A 23 1.62 -12.50 5.28
CA GLU A 23 1.62 -13.89 4.83
C GLU A 23 1.19 -14.08 3.38
N ILE A 24 0.14 -13.38 2.93
CA ILE A 24 -0.55 -13.71 1.66
C ILE A 24 -0.17 -12.78 0.51
N SER A 25 0.26 -11.55 0.79
CA SER A 25 0.53 -10.57 -0.27
C SER A 25 1.63 -11.04 -1.23
N ASP A 26 1.36 -10.89 -2.53
CA ASP A 26 2.25 -11.28 -3.62
C ASP A 26 3.34 -10.22 -3.82
N GLN A 27 4.59 -10.60 -3.56
CA GLN A 27 5.74 -9.70 -3.65
C GLN A 27 6.04 -9.26 -5.08
N GLU A 28 5.94 -10.16 -6.06
CA GLU A 28 6.25 -9.86 -7.47
C GLU A 28 5.23 -8.84 -8.01
N MET A 29 3.95 -9.08 -7.74
CA MET A 29 2.88 -8.15 -8.11
C MET A 29 3.05 -6.78 -7.43
N LEU A 30 3.41 -6.75 -6.15
CA LEU A 30 3.61 -5.49 -5.43
C LEU A 30 4.82 -4.71 -5.97
N LEU A 31 5.93 -5.37 -6.30
CA LEU A 31 7.08 -4.74 -6.96
C LEU A 31 6.70 -4.19 -8.34
N GLU A 32 6.02 -4.99 -9.16
CA GLU A 32 5.57 -4.53 -10.49
C GLU A 32 4.63 -3.33 -10.39
N ASN A 33 3.74 -3.31 -9.40
CA ASN A 33 2.85 -2.18 -9.16
C ASN A 33 3.62 -0.94 -8.71
N PHE A 34 4.65 -1.09 -7.87
CA PHE A 34 5.50 0.02 -7.45
C PHE A 34 6.14 0.71 -8.65
N ASP A 35 6.78 -0.07 -9.53
CA ASP A 35 7.43 0.43 -10.76
C ASP A 35 6.42 1.13 -11.70
N LYS A 36 5.23 0.53 -11.86
CA LYS A 36 4.16 1.12 -12.68
C LYS A 36 3.67 2.44 -12.12
N PHE A 37 3.47 2.53 -10.80
CA PHE A 37 2.99 3.74 -10.16
C PHE A 37 4.03 4.85 -10.17
N GLU A 38 5.31 4.53 -9.96
CA GLU A 38 6.40 5.51 -10.05
C GLU A 38 6.49 6.09 -11.47
N LYS A 39 6.43 5.21 -12.48
CA LYS A 39 6.44 5.63 -13.89
C LYS A 39 5.27 6.55 -14.23
N GLU A 40 4.06 6.22 -13.78
CA GLU A 40 2.89 7.06 -14.06
C GLU A 40 2.92 8.37 -13.28
N ALA A 41 3.48 8.39 -12.06
CA ALA A 41 3.73 9.63 -11.32
C ALA A 41 4.68 10.55 -12.09
N GLY A 42 5.79 10.01 -12.61
CA GLY A 42 6.74 10.76 -13.43
C GLY A 42 6.10 11.34 -14.69
N ARG A 43 5.34 10.51 -15.42
CA ARG A 43 4.60 10.96 -16.61
C ARG A 43 3.59 12.06 -16.29
N ALA A 44 2.85 11.95 -15.18
CA ALA A 44 1.91 12.99 -14.76
C ALA A 44 2.63 14.30 -14.41
N LEU A 45 3.83 14.23 -13.81
CA LEU A 45 4.66 15.41 -13.54
C LEU A 45 5.16 16.08 -14.83
N GLU A 46 5.55 15.31 -15.84
CA GLU A 46 5.97 15.83 -17.15
C GLU A 46 4.86 16.64 -17.83
N GLU A 47 3.61 16.24 -17.64
CA GLU A 47 2.41 16.95 -18.14
C GLU A 47 1.97 18.11 -17.22
N GLY A 48 2.69 18.39 -16.13
CA GLY A 48 2.36 19.44 -15.16
C GLY A 48 1.15 19.11 -14.26
N LEU A 49 0.73 17.85 -14.21
CA LEU A 49 -0.42 17.37 -13.44
C LEU A 49 0.01 16.93 -12.03
N VAL A 50 0.18 17.91 -11.14
CA VAL A 50 0.73 17.70 -9.79
C VAL A 50 -0.18 16.83 -8.90
N HIS A 51 -1.50 17.01 -8.94
CA HIS A 51 -2.42 16.24 -8.09
C HIS A 51 -2.43 14.75 -8.47
N PRO A 52 -2.58 14.36 -9.75
CA PRO A 52 -2.45 12.96 -10.16
C PRO A 52 -1.09 12.37 -9.82
N ALA A 53 0.01 13.11 -10.04
CA ALA A 53 1.34 12.65 -9.68
C ALA A 53 1.44 12.33 -8.17
N TYR A 54 0.90 13.22 -7.32
CA TYR A 54 0.88 13.01 -5.88
C TYR A 54 0.09 11.77 -5.48
N ASP A 55 -1.07 11.53 -6.09
CA ASP A 55 -1.87 10.32 -5.82
C ASP A 55 -1.09 9.04 -6.17
N TYR A 56 -0.34 9.04 -7.27
CA TYR A 56 0.51 7.89 -7.63
C TYR A 56 1.68 7.71 -6.66
N VAL A 57 2.28 8.80 -6.17
CA VAL A 57 3.31 8.72 -5.12
C VAL A 57 2.75 8.13 -3.82
N LEU A 58 1.52 8.48 -3.42
CA LEU A 58 0.87 7.87 -2.26
C LEU A 58 0.64 6.36 -2.46
N LYS A 59 0.29 5.93 -3.68
CA LYS A 59 0.19 4.50 -4.01
C LYS A 59 1.54 3.80 -3.89
N CYS A 60 2.62 4.40 -4.42
CA CYS A 60 3.99 3.88 -4.24
C CYS A 60 4.32 3.72 -2.74
N SER A 61 4.03 4.73 -1.92
CA SER A 61 4.28 4.67 -0.47
C SER A 61 3.51 3.54 0.21
N HIS A 62 2.24 3.35 -0.12
CA HIS A 62 1.45 2.25 0.44
C HIS A 62 1.97 0.88 -0.02
N THR A 63 2.28 0.72 -1.31
CA THR A 63 2.85 -0.51 -1.86
C THR A 63 4.21 -0.85 -1.23
N PHE A 64 5.06 0.15 -0.99
CA PHE A 64 6.32 -0.02 -0.27
C PHE A 64 6.10 -0.56 1.14
N ASN A 65 5.14 -0.01 1.89
CA ASN A 65 4.84 -0.49 3.25
C ASN A 65 4.39 -1.96 3.26
N LEU A 66 3.64 -2.39 2.24
CA LEU A 66 3.24 -3.80 2.10
C LEU A 66 4.45 -4.71 1.78
N LEU A 67 5.36 -4.25 0.91
CA LEU A 67 6.60 -4.97 0.60
C LEU A 67 7.51 -5.10 1.84
N ASP A 68 7.62 -4.03 2.63
CA ASP A 68 8.39 -4.00 3.88
C ASP A 68 7.78 -4.94 4.92
N ALA A 69 6.47 -4.88 5.14
CA ALA A 69 5.75 -5.80 6.03
C ALA A 69 5.94 -7.27 5.63
N ARG A 70 6.02 -7.54 4.33
CA ARG A 70 6.23 -8.89 3.80
C ARG A 70 7.68 -9.39 3.99
N GLY A 71 8.60 -8.53 4.42
CA GLY A 71 10.02 -8.82 4.54
C GLY A 71 10.73 -8.92 3.18
N ALA A 72 10.11 -8.38 2.11
CA ALA A 72 10.67 -8.39 0.77
C ALA A 72 11.74 -7.29 0.58
N VAL A 73 11.68 -6.23 1.40
CA VAL A 73 12.66 -5.15 1.42
C VAL A 73 13.85 -5.62 2.26
N SER A 74 14.83 -6.27 1.62
CA SER A 74 16.11 -6.55 2.26
C SER A 74 16.88 -5.26 2.45
N VAL A 75 17.50 -5.09 3.62
CA VAL A 75 18.45 -4.00 3.87
C VAL A 75 19.58 -4.16 2.86
N THR A 76 19.66 -3.23 1.90
CA THR A 76 20.75 -3.16 0.92
C THR A 76 21.62 -1.95 1.24
#